data_AF-A0A822IT03-F1
#
_entry.id   AF-A0A822IT03-F1
#
_cell.length_a   1.000
_cell.length_b   1.000
_cell.length_c   1.000
_cell.angle_alpha   90.00
_cell.angle_beta   90.00
_cell.angle_gamma   90.00
#
_symmetry.space_group_name_H-M   'P 1'
#
loop_
_entity.id
_entity.type
_entity.pdbx_description
1 polymer ?
#
loop_
_entity_poly.entity_id
_entity_poly.type
_entity_poly.pdbx_seq_one_letter_code
_entity_poly.pdbx_strand_id
1 'polypeptide(L)' 'MDIFEVLSAISKRKKAFMNSETNENEALIKAEIDVSKEYHIPLFDIKKLVKA' A
#
# COMPACT_ATOMS: atom_id res chain seq x y z
N MET A 1 -3.81 -14.14 7.90
CA MET A 1 -3.95 -12.74 7.48
C MET A 1 -4.37 -12.74 6.04
N ASP A 2 -5.48 -12.08 5.72
CA ASP A 2 -6.08 -12.19 4.39
C ASP A 2 -5.31 -11.32 3.39
N ILE A 3 -4.78 -11.93 2.33
CA ILE A 3 -4.02 -11.20 1.29
C ILE A 3 -4.90 -10.10 0.66
N PHE A 4 -6.21 -10.33 0.59
CA PHE A 4 -7.19 -9.36 0.11
C PHE A 4 -7.37 -8.16 1.05
N GLU A 5 -7.25 -8.34 2.36
CA GLU A 5 -7.30 -7.21 3.32
C GLU A 5 -6.09 -6.30 3.14
N VAL A 6 -4.90 -6.88 2.98
CA VAL A 6 -3.65 -6.14 2.75
C VAL A 6 -3.75 -5.31 1.47
N LEU A 7 -4.21 -5.90 0.37
CA LEU A 7 -4.42 -5.19 -0.90
C LEU A 7 -5.49 -4.08 -0.79
N SER A 8 -6.57 -4.34 -0.06
CA SER A 8 -7.63 -3.35 0.19
C SER A 8 -7.12 -2.17 1.01
N ALA A 9 -6.29 -2.42 2.02
CA ALA A 9 -5.65 -1.39 2.83
C ALA A 9 -4.69 -0.52 1.99
N ILE A 10 -3.90 -1.12 1.11
CA ILE A 10 -3.02 -0.40 0.18
C ILE A 10 -3.86 0.47 -0.76
N SER A 11 -4.92 -0.08 -1.35
CA SER A 11 -5.78 0.64 -2.30
C SER A 11 -6.50 1.82 -1.66
N LYS A 12 -7.02 1.66 -0.43
CA LYS A 12 -7.64 2.76 0.34
C LYS A 12 -6.64 3.86 0.66
N ARG A 13 -5.43 3.52 1.14
CA ARG A 13 -4.38 4.50 1.44
C ARG A 13 -3.87 5.19 0.19
N LYS A 14 -3.66 4.46 -0.91
CA LYS A 14 -3.29 5.02 -2.21
C LYS A 14 -4.31 6.07 -2.65
N LYS A 15 -5.62 5.78 -2.57
CA LYS A 15 -6.67 6.76 -2.89
C LYS A 15 -6.65 7.98 -1.97
N ALA A 16 -6.41 7.79 -0.68
CA ALA A 16 -6.28 8.88 0.27
C ALA A 16 -5.12 9.82 -0.09
N PHE A 17 -3.95 9.26 -0.47
CA PHE A 17 -2.78 10.04 -0.89
C PHE A 17 -2.92 10.65 -2.30
N MET A 18 -3.63 9.99 -3.22
CA MET A 18 -3.97 10.54 -4.54
C MET A 18 -4.86 11.79 -4.42
N ASN A 19 -5.77 11.79 -3.45
CA ASN A 19 -6.62 12.96 -3.19
C ASN A 19 -5.87 14.15 -2.57
N SER A 20 -4.65 13.94 -2.06
CA SER A 20 -3.80 14.99 -1.46
C SER A 20 -2.72 15.52 -2.42
N GLU A 21 -3.01 15.60 -3.72
CA GLU A 21 -2.11 16.13 -4.78
C GLU A 21 -0.73 15.44 -4.85
N THR A 22 -0.63 14.21 -4.37
CA THR A 22 0.64 13.47 -4.37
C THR A 22 0.72 12.60 -5.62
N ASN A 23 1.88 12.55 -6.29
CA ASN A 23 2.11 11.74 -7.48
C ASN A 23 1.70 10.27 -7.22
N GLU A 24 1.06 9.61 -8.19
CA GLU A 24 0.54 8.24 -8.04
C GLU A 24 1.60 7.27 -7.52
N ASN A 25 2.86 7.42 -7.98
CA ASN A 25 3.97 6.59 -7.52
C ASN A 25 4.35 6.87 -6.06
N GLU A 26 4.35 8.14 -5.64
CA GLU A 26 4.64 8.51 -4.25
C GLU A 26 3.50 8.10 -3.30
N ALA A 27 2.25 8.26 -3.76
CA ALA A 27 1.06 7.79 -3.07
C ALA A 27 1.08 6.27 -2.86
N LEU A 28 1.53 5.52 -3.87
CA LEU A 28 1.70 4.07 -3.77
C LEU A 28 2.80 3.71 -2.77
N ILE A 29 3.98 4.33 -2.86
CA ILE A 29 5.10 4.05 -1.95
C ILE A 29 4.71 4.35 -0.49
N LYS A 30 4.03 5.47 -0.22
CA LYS A 30 3.53 5.77 1.14
C LYS A 30 2.53 4.73 1.63
N ALA A 31 1.57 4.33 0.77
CA ALA A 31 0.59 3.31 1.12
C ALA A 31 1.23 1.96 1.43
N GLU A 32 2.24 1.54 0.65
CA GLU A 32 3.00 0.30 0.89
C GLU A 32 3.75 0.34 2.22
N ILE A 33 4.39 1.47 2.56
CA ILE A 33 5.12 1.64 3.84
C ILE A 33 4.17 1.60 5.02
N ASP A 34 3.03 2.29 4.94
CA ASP A 34 2.06 2.31 6.04
C ASP A 34 1.45 0.93 6.27
N VAL A 35 1.11 0.21 5.20
CA VAL A 35 0.58 -1.16 5.29
C VAL A 35 1.66 -2.13 5.79
N SER A 36 2.91 -1.95 5.37
CA SER A 36 4.04 -2.73 5.90
C SER A 36 4.16 -2.61 7.41
N LYS A 37 4.03 -1.39 7.94
CA LYS A 37 4.10 -1.13 9.38
C LYS A 37 2.87 -1.65 10.12
N GLU A 38 1.67 -1.44 9.58
CA GLU A 38 0.41 -1.83 10.24
C GLU A 38 0.23 -3.35 10.30
N TYR A 39 0.58 -4.05 9.23
CA TYR A 39 0.41 -5.51 9.13
C TYR A 39 1.71 -6.28 9.45
N HIS A 40 2.78 -5.57 9.84
CA HIS A 40 4.10 -6.14 10.10
C HIS A 40 4.63 -7.03 8.95
N ILE A 41 4.27 -6.72 7.71
CA ILE A 41 4.72 -7.44 6.51
C ILE A 41 5.94 -6.72 5.94
N PRO A 42 6.98 -7.44 5.50
CA PRO A 42 8.06 -6.83 4.74
C PRO A 42 7.54 -6.09 3.50
N LEU A 43 8.01 -4.85 3.31
CA LEU A 43 7.77 -4.05 2.10
C LEU A 43 8.04 -4.83 0.81
N PHE A 44 9.03 -5.74 0.84
CA PHE A 44 9.36 -6.59 -0.30
C PHE A 44 8.22 -7.53 -0.70
N ASP A 45 7.55 -8.13 0.28
CA ASP A 45 6.42 -9.04 0.03
C ASP A 45 5.18 -8.25 -0.42
N ILE A 46 4.97 -7.05 0.14
CA ILE A 46 3.93 -6.13 -0.32
C ILE A 46 4.17 -5.72 -1.78
N LYS A 47 5.40 -5.36 -2.15
CA LYS A 47 5.74 -5.00 -3.53
C LYS A 47 5.52 -6.17 -4.49
N LYS A 48 5.79 -7.40 -4.06
CA LYS A 48 5.46 -8.59 -4.86
C LYS A 48 3.95 -8.76 -5.05
N LEU A 49 3.15 -8.49 -4.03
CA LEU A 49 1.69 -8.57 -4.07
C LEU A 49 1.06 -7.52 -5.00
N VAL A 50 1.62 -6.30 -5.02
CA VAL A 50 1.12 -5.20 -5.86
C VAL A 50 1.50 -5.37 -7.35
N LYS A 51 2.58 -6.10 -7.63
CA LYS A 51 3.10 -6.30 -9.00
C LYS A 51 2.57 -7.56 -9.69
N ALA A 52 1.80 -8.39 -8.98
CA ALA A 52 1.17 -9.61 -9.49
C ALA A 52 -0.17 -9.30 -10.17
#